data_AF-A0A450WCL8-F1
#
_entry.id   AF-A0A450WCL8-F1
#
_cell.length_a   1.000
_cell.length_b   1.000
_cell.length_c   1.000
_cell.angle_alpha   90.00
_cell.angle_beta   90.00
_cell.angle_gamma   90.00
#
_symmetry.space_group_name_H-M   'P 1'
#
loop_
_entity.id
_entity.type
_entity.pdbx_description
1 polymer ?
#
loop_
_entity_poly.entity_id
_entity_poly.type
_entity_poly.pdbx_seq_one_letter_code
_entity_poly.pdbx_strand_id
1 'polypeptide(L)'
;MGDRKDVAQTIGALFDHRPAVSPQRRAERTEHPLAGLGFPPDDPRRALPQQLFLMQAVREALSSLSGEDPEGTGLFVGMEVDAGINRYNLRWHHSDSFGETLDGVAPELDSAGVSGCMPNIPANRLNSLFDVGGMGLTLARGTEGGVVALQLALETLRRGDLDVAVAGAVEMAVDPVHERAMAGHFPIFPSKVAMPPWR
;
A
#
# COMPACT_ATOMS: atom_id res chain seq x y z
N MET A 1 29.96 12.13 4.13
CA MET A 1 29.95 12.14 2.65
C MET A 1 29.63 10.71 2.21
N GLY A 2 28.34 10.40 2.15
CA GLY A 2 27.84 9.02 1.98
C GLY A 2 28.28 8.43 0.64
N ASP A 3 28.58 7.13 0.67
CA ASP A 3 28.96 6.34 -0.49
C ASP A 3 27.86 6.43 -1.55
N ARG A 4 28.09 7.24 -2.59
CA ARG A 4 27.13 7.44 -3.69
C ARG A 4 27.06 6.12 -4.46
N LYS A 5 26.09 5.26 -4.12
CA LYS A 5 25.71 4.15 -4.99
C LYS A 5 25.52 4.70 -6.41
N ASP A 6 26.23 4.10 -7.35
CA ASP A 6 26.27 4.51 -8.74
C ASP A 6 24.83 4.64 -9.30
N VAL A 7 24.52 5.76 -9.94
CA VAL A 7 23.23 5.98 -10.60
C VAL A 7 22.91 4.83 -11.55
N ALA A 8 23.91 4.27 -12.24
CA ALA A 8 23.74 3.12 -13.10
C ALA A 8 23.32 1.85 -12.33
N GLN A 9 23.85 1.64 -11.13
CA GLN A 9 23.48 0.52 -10.27
C GLN A 9 22.03 0.65 -9.76
N THR A 10 21.62 1.86 -9.39
CA THR A 10 20.22 2.14 -8.99
C THR A 10 19.25 1.92 -10.15
N ILE A 11 19.59 2.41 -11.35
CA ILE A 11 18.78 2.20 -12.56
C ILE A 11 18.68 0.70 -12.89
N GLY A 12 19.80 -0.04 -12.85
CA GLY A 12 19.79 -1.48 -13.09
C GLY A 12 18.92 -2.23 -12.07
N ALA A 13 19.02 -1.91 -10.79
CA ALA A 13 18.16 -2.51 -9.76
C ALA A 13 16.66 -2.23 -9.98
N LEU A 14 16.31 -1.03 -10.46
CA LEU A 14 14.92 -0.61 -10.66
C LEU A 14 14.27 -1.23 -11.90
N PHE A 15 15.02 -1.33 -13.01
CA PHE A 15 14.46 -1.64 -14.33
C PHE A 15 14.88 -3.00 -14.90
N ASP A 16 15.98 -3.59 -14.40
CA ASP A 16 16.42 -4.91 -14.88
C ASP A 16 15.76 -6.07 -14.11
N HIS A 17 15.15 -5.79 -12.95
CA HIS A 17 14.35 -6.79 -12.24
C HIS A 17 13.04 -7.04 -13.00
N ARG A 18 13.03 -8.11 -13.81
CA ARG A 18 11.78 -8.66 -14.35
C ARG A 18 11.13 -9.54 -13.28
N PRO A 19 9.94 -9.21 -12.76
CA PRO A 19 9.26 -10.09 -11.82
C PRO A 19 9.08 -11.46 -12.48
N ALA A 20 9.64 -12.50 -11.86
CA ALA A 20 9.60 -13.87 -12.37
C ALA A 20 8.20 -14.51 -12.26
N VAL A 21 7.21 -13.76 -11.79
CA VAL A 21 5.87 -14.24 -11.44
C VAL A 21 4.86 -13.78 -12.50
N SER A 22 4.17 -14.75 -13.11
CA SER A 22 3.04 -14.46 -14.01
C SER A 22 2.00 -13.58 -13.29
N PRO A 23 1.43 -12.55 -13.94
CA PRO A 23 0.41 -11.64 -13.38
C PRO A 23 -0.90 -12.35 -12.97
N GLN A 24 -0.99 -13.68 -13.17
CA GLN A 24 -2.18 -14.49 -12.91
C GLN A 24 -2.12 -15.29 -11.60
N ARG A 25 -0.99 -15.33 -10.89
CA ARG A 25 -0.93 -16.05 -9.62
C ARG A 25 -1.56 -15.22 -8.51
N ARG A 26 -2.76 -15.60 -8.08
CA ARG A 26 -3.34 -15.13 -6.82
C ARG A 26 -2.73 -15.90 -5.65
N ALA A 27 -2.24 -15.20 -4.64
CA ALA A 27 -1.81 -15.83 -3.40
C ALA A 27 -3.06 -16.19 -2.57
N GLU A 28 -3.22 -17.46 -2.19
CA GLU A 28 -4.32 -17.89 -1.32
C GLU A 28 -4.07 -17.54 0.15
N ARG A 29 -2.80 -17.44 0.54
CA ARG A 29 -2.36 -17.06 1.88
C ARG A 29 -1.03 -16.34 1.81
N THR A 30 -0.88 -15.26 2.56
CA THR A 30 0.38 -14.52 2.70
C THR A 30 0.78 -14.51 4.16
N GLU A 31 2.04 -14.84 4.44
CA GLU A 31 2.62 -14.73 5.77
C GLU A 31 3.45 -13.45 5.81
N HIS A 32 3.04 -12.51 6.64
CA HIS A 32 3.82 -11.29 6.87
C HIS A 32 4.58 -11.44 8.18
N PRO A 33 5.91 -11.26 8.19
CA PRO A 33 6.69 -11.45 9.39
C PRO A 33 6.53 -10.28 10.38
N LEU A 34 5.34 -9.72 10.60
CA LEU A 34 5.09 -8.49 11.38
C LEU A 34 5.32 -8.63 12.89
N ALA A 35 5.70 -9.82 13.35
CA ALA A 35 6.09 -10.05 14.73
C ALA A 35 7.22 -9.07 15.14
N GLY A 36 7.09 -8.51 16.35
CA GLY A 36 8.04 -7.53 16.88
C GLY A 36 7.76 -6.07 16.49
N LEU A 37 6.77 -5.81 15.62
CA LEU A 37 6.30 -4.46 15.35
C LEU A 37 5.26 -4.01 16.40
N GLY A 38 5.35 -2.77 16.84
CA GLY A 38 4.53 -2.22 17.93
C GLY A 38 3.12 -1.85 17.50
N PHE A 39 2.24 -2.84 17.31
CA PHE A 39 0.81 -2.61 17.02
C PHE A 39 -0.11 -3.15 18.12
N PRO A 40 -1.31 -2.55 18.28
CA PRO A 40 -2.43 -3.24 18.88
C PRO A 40 -2.71 -4.58 18.16
N PRO A 41 -3.12 -5.64 18.86
CA PRO A 41 -3.31 -6.97 18.27
C PRO A 41 -4.31 -7.04 17.10
N ASP A 42 -5.33 -6.19 17.10
CA ASP A 42 -6.39 -6.19 16.10
C ASP A 42 -6.09 -5.32 14.87
N ASP A 43 -5.21 -4.32 15.00
CA ASP A 43 -4.80 -3.43 13.90
C ASP A 43 -4.33 -4.20 12.65
N PRO A 44 -3.39 -5.16 12.72
CA PRO A 44 -2.96 -5.91 11.54
C PRO A 44 -4.05 -6.84 11.00
N ARG A 45 -5.04 -7.23 11.81
CA ARG A 45 -6.19 -8.05 11.35
C ARG A 45 -7.22 -7.22 10.58
N ARG A 46 -7.30 -5.93 10.89
CA ARG A 46 -8.23 -4.97 10.28
C ARG A 46 -7.59 -4.11 9.19
N ALA A 47 -6.27 -4.15 9.05
CA ALA A 47 -5.55 -3.43 8.01
C ALA A 47 -5.79 -4.03 6.63
N LEU A 48 -5.90 -3.17 5.63
CA LEU A 48 -5.89 -3.59 4.24
C LEU A 48 -4.59 -4.37 3.93
N PRO A 49 -4.66 -5.44 3.12
CA PRO A 49 -3.47 -6.18 2.72
C PRO A 49 -2.37 -5.28 2.16
N GLN A 50 -2.73 -4.23 1.42
CA GLN A 50 -1.79 -3.24 0.89
C GLN A 50 -0.90 -2.62 1.98
N GLN A 51 -1.48 -2.29 3.14
CA GLN A 51 -0.72 -1.76 4.28
C GLN A 51 0.21 -2.83 4.87
N LEU A 52 -0.22 -4.11 4.96
CA LEU A 52 0.62 -5.20 5.47
C LEU A 52 1.87 -5.41 4.61
N PHE A 53 1.70 -5.41 3.29
CA PHE A 53 2.80 -5.53 2.34
C PHE A 53 3.76 -4.34 2.39
N LEU A 54 3.23 -3.11 2.50
CA LEU A 54 4.06 -1.92 2.69
C LEU A 54 4.90 -2.02 3.96
N MET A 55 4.31 -2.43 5.09
CA MET A 55 5.03 -2.58 6.36
C MET A 55 6.17 -3.59 6.25
N GLN A 56 5.94 -4.72 5.56
CA GLN A 56 7.00 -5.68 5.30
C GLN A 56 8.11 -5.09 4.40
N ALA A 57 7.73 -4.51 3.26
CA ALA A 57 8.69 -3.98 2.29
C ALA A 57 9.55 -2.84 2.88
N VAL A 58 8.93 -1.93 3.63
CA VAL A 58 9.63 -0.83 4.30
C VAL A 58 10.55 -1.35 5.39
N ARG A 59 10.13 -2.35 6.18
CA ARG A 59 11.02 -2.98 7.16
C ARG A 59 12.25 -3.59 6.49
N GLU A 60 12.06 -4.33 5.39
CA GLU A 60 13.16 -4.92 4.64
C GLU A 60 14.11 -3.83 4.10
N ALA A 61 13.56 -2.74 3.54
CA ALA A 61 14.33 -1.60 3.05
C ALA A 61 15.14 -0.93 4.18
N LEU A 62 14.50 -0.65 5.31
CA LEU A 62 15.13 0.00 6.46
C LEU A 62 16.10 -0.92 7.22
N SER A 63 15.91 -2.25 7.17
CA SER A 63 16.84 -3.20 7.82
C SER A 63 18.24 -3.18 7.21
N SER A 64 18.36 -2.66 5.99
CA SER A 64 19.65 -2.46 5.31
C SER A 64 20.33 -1.14 5.68
N LEU A 65 19.66 -0.28 6.45
CA LEU A 65 20.17 0.99 6.96
C LEU A 65 20.49 0.86 8.44
N SER A 66 21.51 1.58 8.92
CA SER A 66 21.91 1.53 10.32
C SER A 66 22.44 2.89 10.78
N GLY A 67 21.80 3.48 11.79
CA GLY A 67 22.27 4.71 12.43
C GLY A 67 21.94 6.01 11.68
N GLU A 68 20.93 5.99 10.81
CA GLU A 68 20.41 7.19 10.15
C GLU A 68 19.64 8.07 11.16
N ASP A 69 19.66 9.38 10.96
CA ASP A 69 18.89 10.33 11.77
C ASP A 69 17.39 10.16 11.48
N PRO A 70 16.55 9.83 12.50
CA PRO A 70 15.10 9.79 12.35
C PRO A 70 14.52 11.05 11.70
N GLU A 71 14.98 12.24 12.09
CA GLU A 71 14.45 13.52 11.62
C GLU A 71 14.84 13.81 10.16
N GLY A 72 16.02 13.31 9.74
CA GLY A 72 16.50 13.39 8.35
C GLY A 72 15.95 12.29 7.44
N THR A 73 15.14 11.36 7.95
CA THR A 73 14.57 10.25 7.18
C THR A 73 13.11 10.52 6.85
N GLY A 74 12.69 10.31 5.58
CA GLY A 74 11.30 10.47 5.16
C GLY A 74 10.75 9.28 4.37
N LEU A 75 9.42 9.23 4.23
CA LEU A 75 8.64 8.17 3.61
C LEU A 75 7.67 8.73 2.57
N PHE A 76 7.70 8.17 1.35
CA PHE A 76 6.86 8.57 0.23
C PHE A 76 6.21 7.31 -0.36
N VAL A 77 4.89 7.22 -0.24
CA VAL A 77 4.15 6.00 -0.58
C VAL A 77 3.08 6.31 -1.61
N GLY A 78 3.16 5.66 -2.77
CA GLY A 78 2.06 5.57 -3.72
C GLY A 78 1.08 4.48 -3.31
N MET A 79 -0.16 4.82 -2.97
CA MET A 79 -1.21 3.84 -2.66
C MET A 79 -2.56 4.44 -3.06
N GLU A 80 -3.28 3.71 -3.91
CA GLU A 80 -4.65 4.08 -4.28
C GLU A 80 -5.63 3.75 -3.15
N VAL A 81 -6.79 4.40 -3.21
CA VAL A 81 -7.88 4.10 -2.27
C VAL A 81 -8.46 2.74 -2.62
N ASP A 82 -8.47 1.83 -1.64
CA ASP A 82 -9.13 0.54 -1.81
C ASP A 82 -10.63 0.73 -2.06
N ALA A 83 -11.11 0.21 -3.19
CA ALA A 83 -12.50 0.38 -3.60
C ALA A 83 -13.49 -0.27 -2.62
N GLY A 84 -13.05 -1.28 -1.86
CA GLY A 84 -13.83 -1.98 -0.85
C GLY A 84 -14.27 -1.09 0.31
N ILE A 85 -13.59 0.05 0.55
CA ILE A 85 -14.01 1.06 1.53
C ILE A 85 -15.43 1.59 1.24
N ASN A 86 -15.81 1.65 -0.03
CA ASN A 86 -17.14 2.11 -0.42
C ASN A 86 -18.25 1.16 0.05
N ARG A 87 -17.92 -0.08 0.43
CA ARG A 87 -18.89 -1.03 1.00
C ARG A 87 -19.43 -0.58 2.34
N TYR A 88 -18.68 0.20 3.12
CA TYR A 88 -19.20 0.80 4.36
C TYR A 88 -20.27 1.87 4.07
N ASN A 89 -20.07 2.69 3.04
CA ASN A 89 -21.11 3.62 2.57
C ASN A 89 -22.36 2.87 2.10
N LEU A 90 -22.18 1.79 1.34
CA LEU A 90 -23.29 0.92 0.93
C LEU A 90 -24.02 0.33 2.14
N ARG A 91 -23.29 -0.18 3.14
CA ARG A 91 -23.87 -0.73 4.38
C ARG A 91 -24.72 0.30 5.14
N TRP A 92 -24.27 1.56 5.23
CA TRP A 92 -24.96 2.61 5.99
C TRP A 92 -26.14 3.23 5.25
N HIS A 93 -26.02 3.45 3.95
CA HIS A 93 -27.01 4.20 3.17
C HIS A 93 -27.94 3.32 2.34
N HIS A 94 -27.57 2.06 2.13
CA HIS A 94 -28.26 1.11 1.26
C HIS A 94 -28.37 -0.26 1.95
N SER A 95 -28.74 -0.26 3.23
CA SER A 95 -28.90 -1.45 4.08
C SER A 95 -29.76 -2.56 3.45
N ASP A 96 -30.71 -2.16 2.62
CA ASP A 96 -31.72 -3.06 2.05
C ASP A 96 -31.33 -3.53 0.63
N SER A 97 -30.19 -3.07 0.10
CA SER A 97 -29.85 -3.24 -1.32
C SER A 97 -29.03 -4.49 -1.62
N PHE A 98 -28.47 -5.18 -0.61
CA PHE A 98 -27.53 -6.30 -0.82
C PHE A 98 -27.52 -7.29 0.36
N GLY A 99 -27.68 -8.59 0.04
CA GLY A 99 -27.60 -9.69 1.01
C GLY A 99 -28.82 -9.84 1.93
N GLU A 100 -28.90 -10.95 2.68
CA GLU A 100 -29.89 -11.11 3.74
C GLU A 100 -29.47 -10.38 5.04
N THR A 101 -28.17 -10.07 5.17
CA THR A 101 -27.59 -9.39 6.33
C THR A 101 -26.61 -8.30 5.90
N LEU A 102 -26.48 -7.25 6.72
CA LEU A 102 -25.55 -6.13 6.48
C LEU A 102 -24.08 -6.57 6.42
N ASP A 103 -23.74 -7.66 7.12
CA ASP A 103 -22.39 -8.23 7.13
C ASP A 103 -22.01 -8.87 5.79
N GLY A 104 -23.00 -9.21 4.95
CA GLY A 104 -22.76 -9.64 3.57
C GLY A 104 -22.25 -8.52 2.66
N VAL A 105 -22.45 -7.26 3.04
CA VAL A 105 -21.94 -6.08 2.32
C VAL A 105 -20.53 -5.74 2.78
N ALA A 106 -20.40 -5.51 4.09
CA ALA A 106 -19.15 -5.27 4.81
C ALA A 106 -19.38 -5.57 6.29
N PRO A 107 -18.35 -6.04 7.01
CA PRO A 107 -18.43 -6.14 8.47
C PRO A 107 -18.73 -4.78 9.10
N GLU A 108 -19.14 -4.76 10.36
CA GLU A 108 -19.20 -3.51 11.11
C GLU A 108 -17.83 -2.81 11.16
N LEU A 109 -17.82 -1.49 10.98
CA LEU A 109 -16.61 -0.70 11.01
C LEU A 109 -16.24 -0.38 12.46
N ASP A 110 -15.19 -1.02 12.95
CA ASP A 110 -14.57 -0.71 14.25
C ASP A 110 -13.41 0.29 14.10
N SER A 111 -12.87 0.76 15.23
CA SER A 111 -11.78 1.75 15.26
C SER A 111 -10.51 1.27 14.54
N ALA A 112 -10.18 -0.02 14.67
CA ALA A 112 -9.05 -0.64 13.99
C ALA A 112 -9.29 -0.70 12.47
N GLY A 113 -10.51 -0.98 12.03
CA GLY A 113 -10.94 -0.94 10.63
C GLY A 113 -10.88 0.44 10.01
N VAL A 114 -11.23 1.50 10.77
CA VAL A 114 -11.09 2.88 10.32
C VAL A 114 -9.63 3.18 9.97
N SER A 115 -8.71 2.92 10.89
CA SER A 115 -7.27 3.13 10.66
C SER A 115 -6.69 2.19 9.60
N GLY A 116 -7.18 0.95 9.55
CA GLY A 116 -6.78 -0.08 8.60
C GLY A 116 -7.12 0.22 7.15
N CYS A 117 -8.10 1.11 6.93
CA CYS A 117 -8.62 1.46 5.61
C CYS A 117 -8.32 2.91 5.20
N MET A 118 -7.99 3.82 6.12
CA MET A 118 -7.77 5.23 5.76
C MET A 118 -6.56 5.41 4.82
N PRO A 119 -6.73 6.09 3.67
CA PRO A 119 -5.69 6.19 2.64
C PRO A 119 -4.51 7.09 3.04
N ASN A 120 -4.66 7.94 4.06
CA ASN A 120 -3.60 8.80 4.59
C ASN A 120 -2.80 8.17 5.74
N ILE A 121 -3.23 7.00 6.24
CA ILE A 121 -2.56 6.30 7.35
C ILE A 121 -1.26 5.58 6.94
N PRO A 122 -1.08 5.01 5.73
CA PRO A 122 0.09 4.18 5.43
C PRO A 122 1.42 4.85 5.78
N ALA A 123 1.71 6.04 5.26
CA ALA A 123 2.97 6.74 5.56
C ALA A 123 3.11 7.10 7.05
N ASN A 124 2.06 7.65 7.69
CA ASN A 124 2.10 8.01 9.11
C ASN A 124 2.34 6.80 10.02
N ARG A 125 1.70 5.67 9.69
CA ARG A 125 1.85 4.41 10.39
C ARG A 125 3.27 3.89 10.24
N LEU A 126 3.83 3.92 9.03
CA LEU A 126 5.21 3.54 8.77
C LEU A 126 6.20 4.46 9.53
N ASN A 127 5.92 5.76 9.61
CA ASN A 127 6.71 6.69 10.42
C ASN A 127 6.77 6.26 11.89
N SER A 128 5.60 6.05 12.51
CA SER A 128 5.53 5.65 13.91
C SER A 128 6.15 4.27 14.20
N LEU A 129 6.08 3.35 13.24
CA LEU A 129 6.59 1.99 13.42
C LEU A 129 8.10 1.85 13.33
N PHE A 130 8.69 2.64 12.44
CA PHE A 130 10.10 2.55 12.11
C PHE A 130 10.92 3.73 12.61
N ASP A 131 10.31 4.57 13.45
CA ASP A 131 10.93 5.76 14.04
C ASP A 131 11.49 6.69 12.95
N VAL A 132 10.66 6.98 11.95
CA VAL A 132 10.97 7.94 10.88
C VAL A 132 10.29 9.25 11.24
N GLY A 133 11.11 10.22 11.66
CA GLY A 133 10.68 11.54 12.17
C GLY A 133 10.45 12.58 11.08
N GLY A 134 11.11 12.44 9.93
CA GLY A 134 10.89 13.31 8.77
C GLY A 134 9.55 13.06 8.07
N MET A 135 9.38 13.71 6.92
CA MET A 135 8.08 13.76 6.24
C MET A 135 7.56 12.37 5.83
N GLY A 136 6.28 12.10 6.15
CA GLY A 136 5.54 10.93 5.69
C GLY A 136 4.40 11.33 4.77
N LEU A 137 4.42 10.91 3.52
CA LEU A 137 3.39 11.22 2.52
C LEU A 137 2.81 9.95 1.90
N THR A 138 1.48 9.82 1.90
CA THR A 138 0.77 8.87 1.04
C THR A 138 0.08 9.63 -0.08
N LEU A 139 0.20 9.15 -1.32
CA LEU A 139 -0.36 9.81 -2.50
C LEU A 139 -1.07 8.81 -3.43
N ALA A 140 -2.16 9.29 -4.03
CA ALA A 140 -2.96 8.57 -5.02
C ALA A 140 -2.74 9.21 -6.40
N ARG A 141 -2.06 8.50 -7.30
CA ARG A 141 -1.71 8.91 -8.67
C ARG A 141 -1.86 7.76 -9.68
N GLY A 142 -2.78 6.85 -9.41
CA GLY A 142 -3.05 5.64 -10.17
C GLY A 142 -1.77 4.87 -10.48
N THR A 143 -1.61 4.48 -11.75
CA THR A 143 -0.45 3.75 -12.26
C THR A 143 0.88 4.50 -12.11
N GLU A 144 0.86 5.80 -11.86
CA GLU A 144 2.06 6.63 -11.69
C GLU A 144 2.48 6.76 -10.22
N GLY A 145 1.72 6.21 -9.26
CA GLY A 145 1.93 6.38 -7.82
C GLY A 145 3.38 6.16 -7.37
N GLY A 146 4.02 5.06 -7.79
CA GLY A 146 5.41 4.78 -7.44
C GLY A 146 6.42 5.74 -8.08
N VAL A 147 6.19 6.15 -9.32
CA VAL A 147 7.07 7.11 -10.02
C VAL A 147 6.97 8.49 -9.37
N VAL A 148 5.76 8.94 -9.04
CA VAL A 148 5.55 10.22 -8.37
C VAL A 148 6.13 10.20 -6.96
N ALA A 149 5.95 9.11 -6.20
CA ALA A 149 6.58 8.95 -4.88
C ALA A 149 8.11 9.06 -4.96
N LEU A 150 8.72 8.39 -5.94
CA LEU A 150 10.17 8.48 -6.18
C LEU A 150 10.62 9.88 -6.59
N GLN A 151 9.87 10.57 -7.46
CA GLN A 151 10.19 11.94 -7.86
C GLN A 151 10.18 12.90 -6.67
N LEU A 152 9.19 12.79 -5.79
CA LEU A 152 9.10 13.61 -4.58
C LEU A 152 10.26 13.32 -3.62
N ALA A 153 10.57 12.04 -3.38
CA ALA A 153 11.70 11.63 -2.56
C ALA A 153 13.04 12.18 -3.09
N LEU A 154 13.26 12.12 -4.40
CA LEU A 154 14.47 12.66 -5.02
C LEU A 154 14.56 14.18 -4.91
N GLU A 155 13.43 14.88 -5.03
CA GLU A 155 13.39 16.33 -4.89
C GLU A 155 13.74 16.78 -3.46
N THR A 156 13.22 16.10 -2.45
CA THR A 156 13.50 16.44 -1.04
C THR A 156 14.95 16.14 -0.67
N LEU A 157 15.52 15.04 -1.18
CA LEU A 157 16.95 14.75 -1.05
C LEU A 157 17.82 15.81 -1.75
N ARG A 158 17.44 16.26 -2.96
CA ARG A 158 18.21 17.29 -3.69
C ARG A 158 18.20 18.64 -3.00
N ARG A 159 17.10 18.98 -2.32
CA ARG A 159 16.98 20.22 -1.53
C ARG A 159 17.77 20.17 -0.23
N GLY A 160 18.13 18.97 0.24
CA GLY A 160 18.70 18.76 1.56
C GLY A 160 17.66 18.88 2.68
N ASP A 161 16.37 18.71 2.36
CA ASP A 161 15.30 18.67 3.36
C ASP A 161 15.31 17.33 4.12
N LEU A 162 15.86 16.28 3.49
CA LEU A 162 16.06 14.95 4.04
C LEU A 162 17.45 14.43 3.65
N ASP A 163 18.01 13.56 4.50
CA ASP A 163 19.23 12.80 4.25
C ASP A 163 18.92 11.42 3.65
N VAL A 164 17.78 10.84 4.05
CA VAL A 164 17.31 9.52 3.63
C VAL A 164 15.85 9.61 3.22
N ALA A 165 15.49 8.99 2.10
CA ALA A 165 14.10 8.91 1.66
C ALA A 165 13.75 7.49 1.21
N VAL A 166 12.69 6.94 1.79
CA VAL A 166 12.10 5.67 1.36
C VAL A 166 10.94 5.98 0.42
N ALA A 167 11.08 5.61 -0.85
CA ALA A 167 10.02 5.67 -1.84
C ALA A 167 9.46 4.27 -2.10
N GLY A 168 8.15 4.11 -2.03
CA GLY A 168 7.48 2.84 -2.29
C GLY A 168 6.11 3.04 -2.93
N ALA A 169 5.55 1.96 -3.47
CA ALA A 169 4.15 1.93 -3.87
C ALA A 169 3.56 0.54 -3.71
N VAL A 170 2.25 0.47 -3.55
CA VAL A 170 1.49 -0.77 -3.46
C VAL A 170 0.18 -0.64 -4.21
N GLU A 171 -0.20 -1.72 -4.89
CA GLU A 171 -1.51 -1.86 -5.52
C GLU A 171 -1.95 -3.32 -5.35
N MET A 172 -3.14 -3.52 -4.79
CA MET A 172 -3.78 -4.83 -4.64
C MET A 172 -5.30 -4.74 -4.79
N ALA A 173 -5.77 -4.03 -5.82
CA ALA A 173 -7.17 -4.01 -6.20
C ALA A 173 -7.62 -5.40 -6.71
N VAL A 174 -8.02 -6.26 -5.77
CA VAL A 174 -8.53 -7.62 -6.03
C VAL A 174 -10.05 -7.71 -5.90
N ASP A 175 -10.74 -6.58 -5.69
CA ASP A 175 -12.19 -6.54 -5.60
C ASP A 175 -12.82 -6.86 -6.98
N PRO A 176 -13.69 -7.88 -7.08
CA PRO A 176 -14.29 -8.28 -8.35
C PRO A 176 -15.11 -7.19 -9.06
N VAL A 177 -15.70 -6.26 -8.31
CA VAL A 177 -16.42 -5.10 -8.88
C VAL A 177 -15.44 -4.15 -9.52
N HIS A 178 -14.32 -3.88 -8.86
CA HIS A 178 -13.24 -3.08 -9.42
C HIS A 178 -12.65 -3.73 -10.69
N GLU A 179 -12.34 -5.03 -10.65
CA GLU A 179 -11.86 -5.78 -11.83
C GLU A 179 -12.85 -5.72 -13.00
N ARG A 180 -14.16 -5.87 -12.73
CA ARG A 180 -15.22 -5.79 -13.76
C ARG A 180 -15.32 -4.40 -14.36
N ALA A 181 -15.29 -3.35 -13.53
CA ALA A 181 -15.33 -1.97 -13.97
C ALA A 181 -14.11 -1.65 -14.86
N MET A 182 -12.92 -2.12 -14.45
CA MET A 182 -11.69 -1.95 -15.21
C MET A 182 -11.75 -2.66 -16.56
N ALA A 183 -12.22 -3.91 -16.62
CA ALA A 183 -12.39 -4.65 -17.87
C ALA A 183 -13.40 -4.00 -18.84
N GLY A 184 -14.41 -3.29 -18.32
CA GLY A 184 -15.40 -2.57 -19.12
C GLY A 184 -14.90 -1.26 -19.74
N HIS A 185 -13.88 -0.64 -19.15
CA HIS A 185 -13.39 0.69 -19.54
C HIS A 185 -11.94 0.70 -20.06
N PHE A 186 -11.13 -0.30 -19.73
CA PHE A 186 -9.71 -0.40 -20.11
C PHE A 186 -9.42 -1.77 -20.74
N PRO A 187 -9.33 -1.86 -22.09
CA PRO A 187 -9.30 -3.13 -22.84
C PRO A 187 -8.02 -3.96 -22.65
N ILE A 188 -7.05 -3.47 -21.87
CA ILE A 188 -5.78 -4.16 -21.54
C ILE A 188 -5.91 -5.13 -20.35
N PHE A 189 -7.03 -5.11 -19.61
CA PHE A 189 -7.30 -6.08 -18.55
C PHE A 189 -8.15 -7.26 -19.04
N PRO A 190 -7.89 -8.49 -18.60
CA PRO A 190 -8.58 -9.67 -19.11
C PRO A 190 -10.10 -9.59 -18.85
N SER A 191 -10.89 -9.76 -19.90
CA SER A 191 -12.36 -9.58 -19.90
C SER A 191 -13.17 -10.66 -19.18
N LYS A 192 -12.52 -11.71 -18.69
CA LYS A 192 -13.16 -12.91 -18.10
C LYS A 192 -12.74 -13.12 -16.65
N VAL A 193 -13.30 -12.34 -15.74
CA VAL A 193 -13.34 -12.72 -14.31
C VAL A 193 -14.66 -13.44 -14.07
N ALA A 194 -14.60 -14.73 -13.74
CA ALA A 194 -15.77 -15.49 -13.31
C ALA A 194 -16.09 -15.07 -11.87
N MET A 195 -17.25 -14.43 -11.67
CA MET A 195 -17.76 -14.13 -10.34
C MET A 195 -18.22 -15.45 -9.68
N PRO A 196 -17.83 -15.76 -8.43
CA PRO A 196 -18.58 -16.75 -7.65
C PRO A 196 -20.02 -16.24 -7.48
N PRO A 197 -21.03 -17.14 -7.38
CA PRO A 197 -22.39 -16.73 -7.10
C PRO A 197 -22.40 -15.99 -5.76
N TRP A 198 -22.89 -14.75 -5.79
CA TRP A 198 -23.14 -13.93 -4.62
C TRP A 198 -23.96 -14.74 -3.62
N ARG A 199 -23.39 -15.03 -2.45
CA ARG A 199 -24.07 -15.62 -1.30
C ARG A 199 -23.99 -14.63 -0.16
#